data_AF-A0A091KJA3-F1
#
_entry.id   AF-A0A091KJA3-F1
#
_cell.length_a   1.000
_cell.length_b   1.000
_cell.length_c   1.000
_cell.angle_alpha   90.00
_cell.angle_beta   90.00
_cell.angle_gamma   90.00
#
_symmetry.space_group_name_H-M   'P 1'
#
loop_
_entity.id
_entity.type
_entity.pdbx_description
1 polymer ?
#
loop_
_entity_poly.entity_id
_entity_poly.type
_entity_poly.pdbx_seq_one_letter_code
_entity_poly.pdbx_strand_id
1 'polypeptide(L)'
;PGAYLKAVLEALSLCPAVVISPSLSGMYSLPFLFQHNHLLKAYVPVAPICTEKFTAEQYAQIKTPTLIVYGDQDAELGQSSLNNLRQLPEHQ
;
A
#
# COMPACT_ATOMS: atom_id res chain seq x y z
N PRO A 1 2.21 2.52 -12.94
CA PRO A 1 2.24 3.66 -11.99
C PRO A 1 3.38 3.63 -10.96
N GLY A 2 3.86 2.46 -10.52
CA GLY A 2 4.87 2.36 -9.45
C GLY A 2 6.16 3.16 -9.69
N ALA A 3 6.61 3.26 -10.95
CA ALA A 3 7.78 4.06 -11.33
C ALA A 3 7.66 5.56 -10.97
N TYR A 4 6.45 6.11 -10.88
CA TYR A 4 6.24 7.51 -10.50
C TYR A 4 6.72 7.78 -9.07
N LEU A 5 6.27 6.97 -8.09
CA LEU A 5 6.68 7.15 -6.70
C LEU A 5 8.17 6.83 -6.52
N LYS A 6 8.72 5.87 -7.27
CA LYS A 6 10.18 5.65 -7.31
C LYS A 6 10.92 6.92 -7.72
N ALA A 7 10.52 7.56 -8.82
CA ALA A 7 11.15 8.79 -9.31
C ALA A 7 11.01 9.95 -8.31
N VAL A 8 9.88 10.06 -7.61
CA VAL A 8 9.68 11.05 -6.54
C VAL A 8 10.67 10.82 -5.38
N LEU A 9 10.82 9.57 -4.91
CA LEU A 9 11.77 9.25 -3.84
C LEU A 9 13.21 9.54 -4.26
N GLU A 10 13.59 9.21 -5.50
CA GLU A 10 14.93 9.48 -6.03
C GLU A 10 15.21 10.98 -6.15
N ALA A 11 14.27 11.75 -6.71
CA ALA A 11 14.40 13.20 -6.86
C ALA A 11 14.51 13.92 -5.50
N LEU A 12 13.86 13.38 -4.47
CA LEU A 12 13.88 13.93 -3.12
C LEU A 12 14.96 13.29 -2.22
N SER A 13 15.73 12.32 -2.73
CA SER A 13 16.72 11.56 -1.95
C SER A 13 16.17 10.89 -0.67
N LEU A 14 14.96 10.32 -0.77
CA LEU A 14 14.23 9.71 0.35
C LEU A 14 14.27 8.17 0.25
N CYS A 15 15.27 7.51 0.84
CA CYS A 15 15.31 6.03 0.91
C CYS A 15 16.01 5.50 2.17
N PRO A 16 15.42 4.52 2.90
CA PRO A 16 14.05 4.00 2.73
C PRO A 16 12.99 4.94 3.34
N ALA A 17 11.79 4.99 2.76
CA ALA A 17 10.71 5.89 3.19
C ALA A 17 9.49 5.14 3.77
N VAL A 18 8.70 5.81 4.61
CA VAL A 18 7.37 5.33 4.99
C VAL A 18 6.34 5.97 4.06
N VAL A 19 5.50 5.18 3.41
CA VAL A 19 4.45 5.70 2.51
C VAL A 19 3.11 5.64 3.20
N ILE A 20 2.49 6.81 3.37
CA ILE A 20 1.12 6.97 3.86
C ILE A 20 0.22 7.20 2.65
N SER A 21 -0.81 6.38 2.46
CA SER A 21 -1.59 6.34 1.23
C SER A 21 -3.10 6.29 1.48
N PRO A 22 -3.76 7.46 1.54
CA PRO A 22 -5.21 7.53 1.64
C PRO A 22 -5.94 7.36 0.29
N SER A 23 -7.02 6.57 0.29
CA SER A 23 -8.04 6.50 -0.76
C SER A 23 -7.46 6.40 -2.18
N LEU A 24 -7.69 7.40 -3.04
CA LEU A 24 -7.26 7.44 -4.44
C LEU A 24 -5.77 7.14 -4.67
N SER A 25 -4.91 7.52 -3.72
CA SER A 25 -3.45 7.30 -3.83
C SER A 25 -3.07 5.82 -3.94
N GLY A 26 -3.97 4.89 -3.57
CA GLY A 26 -3.86 3.45 -3.76
C GLY A 26 -3.45 3.04 -5.17
N MET A 27 -3.92 3.77 -6.20
CA MET A 27 -3.58 3.49 -7.60
C MET A 27 -2.09 3.67 -7.94
N TYR A 28 -1.34 4.40 -7.10
CA TYR A 28 0.10 4.60 -7.24
C TYR A 28 0.87 3.79 -6.20
N SER A 29 0.43 3.84 -4.94
CA SER A 29 1.12 3.23 -3.81
C SER A 29 1.10 1.71 -3.85
N LEU A 30 0.00 1.07 -4.30
CA LEU A 30 -0.05 -0.38 -4.40
C LEU A 30 0.92 -0.90 -5.47
N PRO A 31 0.89 -0.44 -6.74
CA PRO A 31 1.93 -0.81 -7.69
C PRO A 31 3.36 -0.56 -7.17
N PHE A 32 3.57 0.53 -6.45
CA PHE A 32 4.87 0.84 -5.84
C PHE A 32 5.26 -0.18 -4.75
N LEU A 33 4.34 -0.57 -3.87
CA LEU A 33 4.54 -1.62 -2.87
C LEU A 33 4.93 -2.95 -3.54
N PHE A 34 4.20 -3.36 -4.57
CA PHE A 34 4.47 -4.64 -5.24
C PHE A 34 5.76 -4.65 -6.07
N GLN A 35 6.11 -3.53 -6.71
CA GLN A 35 7.26 -3.45 -7.62
C GLN A 35 8.55 -3.00 -6.94
N HIS A 36 8.44 -2.24 -5.84
CA HIS A 36 9.55 -1.51 -5.23
C HIS A 36 9.52 -1.53 -3.68
N ASN A 37 8.95 -2.58 -3.05
CA ASN A 37 8.89 -2.72 -1.59
C ASN A 37 10.24 -2.54 -0.86
N HIS A 38 11.37 -2.85 -1.49
CA HIS A 38 12.71 -2.64 -0.91
C HIS A 38 13.04 -1.17 -0.61
N LEU A 39 12.33 -0.22 -1.21
CA LEU A 39 12.46 1.21 -0.94
C LEU A 39 11.56 1.68 0.22
N LEU A 40 10.69 0.80 0.73
CA LEU A 40 9.76 1.09 1.81
C LEU A 40 10.28 0.59 3.15
N LYS A 41 10.28 1.47 4.15
CA LYS A 41 10.47 1.09 5.55
C LYS A 41 9.19 0.54 6.18
N ALA A 42 8.05 1.13 5.81
CA ALA A 42 6.71 0.71 6.21
C ALA A 42 5.66 1.29 5.26
N TYR A 43 4.45 0.74 5.31
CA TYR A 43 3.31 1.18 4.51
C TYR A 43 2.09 1.47 5.41
N VAL A 44 1.43 2.60 5.20
CA VAL A 44 0.24 2.99 5.98
C VAL A 44 -0.90 3.33 5.01
N PRO A 45 -1.63 2.32 4.52
CA PRO A 45 -2.83 2.53 3.70
C PRO A 45 -3.98 3.07 4.55
N VAL A 46 -4.70 4.08 4.04
CA VAL A 46 -5.95 4.58 4.63
C VAL A 46 -7.09 4.37 3.64
N ALA A 47 -7.82 3.26 3.76
CA ALA A 47 -8.87 2.83 2.83
C ALA A 47 -8.52 3.02 1.33
N PRO A 48 -7.37 2.55 0.82
CA PRO A 48 -6.97 2.78 -0.56
C PRO A 48 -7.87 2.05 -1.57
N ILE A 49 -8.02 2.66 -2.75
CA ILE A 49 -8.65 2.04 -3.92
C ILE A 49 -7.68 1.07 -4.63
N CYS A 50 -8.18 0.29 -5.58
CA CYS A 50 -7.40 -0.62 -6.43
C CYS A 50 -6.75 -1.81 -5.69
N THR A 51 -7.19 -2.13 -4.47
CA THR A 51 -6.67 -3.27 -3.70
C THR A 51 -7.06 -4.62 -4.30
N GLU A 52 -8.18 -4.66 -5.02
CA GLU A 52 -8.72 -5.83 -5.72
C GLU A 52 -7.92 -6.23 -6.97
N LYS A 53 -6.96 -5.40 -7.40
CA LYS A 53 -6.17 -5.64 -8.61
C LYS A 53 -5.00 -6.60 -8.41
N PHE A 54 -4.80 -7.08 -7.19
CA PHE A 54 -3.69 -7.93 -6.81
C PHE A 54 -4.22 -9.23 -6.18
N THR A 55 -3.56 -10.35 -6.49
CA THR A 55 -3.96 -11.66 -5.98
C THR A 55 -3.43 -11.89 -4.56
N ALA A 56 -4.01 -12.87 -3.86
CA ALA A 56 -3.57 -13.25 -2.53
C ALA A 56 -2.12 -13.71 -2.49
N GLU A 57 -1.66 -14.42 -3.53
CA GLU A 57 -0.28 -14.85 -3.66
C GLU A 57 0.67 -13.65 -3.77
N GLN A 58 0.26 -12.61 -4.51
CA GLN A 58 1.04 -11.38 -4.61
C GLN A 58 1.14 -10.69 -3.26
N TYR A 59 0.03 -10.53 -2.53
CA TYR A 59 0.03 -9.94 -1.18
C TYR A 59 0.93 -10.73 -0.22
N ALA A 60 0.88 -12.06 -0.25
CA ALA A 60 1.67 -12.92 0.62
C ALA A 60 3.20 -12.78 0.45
N GLN A 61 3.67 -12.32 -0.72
CA GLN A 61 5.10 -12.07 -0.96
C GLN A 61 5.61 -10.76 -0.34
N ILE A 62 4.72 -9.84 0.04
CA ILE A 62 5.12 -8.53 0.55
C ILE A 62 5.50 -8.65 2.02
N LYS A 63 6.75 -8.29 2.36
CA LYS A 63 7.26 -8.30 3.74
C LYS A 63 7.36 -6.91 4.38
N THR A 64 6.89 -5.88 3.69
CA THR A 64 6.89 -4.50 4.22
C THR A 64 5.92 -4.40 5.39
N PRO A 65 6.37 -3.99 6.58
CA PRO A 65 5.48 -3.74 7.72
C PRO A 65 4.37 -2.78 7.34
N THR A 66 3.12 -3.14 7.63
CA THR A 66 1.95 -2.39 7.20
C THR A 66 1.01 -2.09 8.37
N LEU A 67 0.56 -0.84 8.50
CA LEU A 67 -0.52 -0.45 9.42
C LEU A 67 -1.76 -0.09 8.62
N ILE A 68 -2.79 -0.94 8.67
CA ILE A 68 -4.02 -0.73 7.90
C ILE A 68 -4.96 0.18 8.68
N VAL A 69 -5.27 1.34 8.11
CA VAL A 69 -6.20 2.31 8.71
C VAL A 69 -7.48 2.39 7.87
N TYR A 70 -8.63 2.33 8.52
CA TYR A 70 -9.93 2.50 7.89
C TYR A 70 -10.94 3.06 8.91
N GLY A 71 -12.00 3.69 8.42
CA GLY A 71 -13.12 4.16 9.25
C GLY A 71 -14.19 3.09 9.37
N ASP A 72 -14.78 2.95 10.54
CA ASP A 72 -15.93 2.07 10.79
C ASP A 72 -17.18 2.49 9.99
N GLN A 73 -17.31 3.78 9.68
CA GLN A 73 -18.38 4.34 8.85
C GLN A 73 -18.05 4.36 7.33
N ASP A 74 -16.86 3.91 6.92
CA ASP A 74 -16.49 3.77 5.50
C ASP A 74 -16.91 2.38 4.98
N ALA A 75 -18.22 2.23 4.77
CA ALA A 75 -18.86 0.95 4.56
C ALA A 75 -18.49 0.27 3.22
N GLU A 76 -18.16 1.03 2.18
CA GLU A 76 -17.84 0.48 0.86
C GLU A 76 -16.33 0.30 0.67
N LEU A 77 -15.57 1.40 0.70
CA LEU A 77 -14.14 1.38 0.41
C LEU A 77 -13.34 0.80 1.57
N GLY A 78 -13.67 1.20 2.81
CA GLY A 78 -12.98 0.73 4.01
C GLY A 78 -12.99 -0.80 4.13
N GLN A 79 -14.18 -1.41 4.05
CA GLN A 79 -14.32 -2.86 4.21
C GLN A 79 -13.69 -3.65 3.05
N SER A 80 -13.88 -3.21 1.80
CA SER A 80 -13.29 -3.87 0.62
C SER A 80 -11.76 -3.81 0.67
N SER A 81 -11.22 -2.62 0.97
CA SER A 81 -9.78 -2.39 1.10
C SER A 81 -9.17 -3.25 2.19
N LEU A 82 -9.80 -3.29 3.36
CA LEU A 82 -9.37 -4.10 4.50
C LEU A 82 -9.33 -5.60 4.18
N ASN A 83 -10.35 -6.13 3.51
CA ASN A 83 -10.43 -7.55 3.16
C ASN A 83 -9.27 -8.01 2.27
N ASN A 84 -8.83 -7.14 1.36
CA ASN A 84 -7.67 -7.41 0.49
C ASN A 84 -6.35 -7.21 1.25
N LEU A 85 -6.20 -6.09 1.97
CA LEU A 85 -4.94 -5.73 2.63
C LEU A 85 -4.57 -6.65 3.79
N ARG A 86 -5.54 -7.30 4.46
CA ARG A 86 -5.29 -8.31 5.50
C ARG A 86 -4.51 -9.55 5.02
N GLN A 87 -4.33 -9.69 3.71
CA GLN A 87 -3.53 -10.75 3.11
C GLN A 87 -2.02 -10.44 3.15
N LEU A 88 -1.63 -9.20 3.49
CA LEU A 88 -0.25 -8.85 3.79
C LEU A 88 0.19 -9.60 5.05
N PRO A 89 1.32 -10.32 5.06
CA PRO A 89 1.72 -11.13 6.21
C PRO A 89 2.11 -10.30 7.44
N GLU A 90 2.67 -9.10 7.24
CA GLU A 90 3.20 -8.23 8.31
C GLU A 90 2.28 -7.02 8.55
N HIS A 91 0.97 -7.25 8.68
CA HIS A 91 -0.02 -6.20 8.92
C HIS A 91 -0.41 -6.05 10.40
N GLN A 92 -0.79 -4.82 10.77
CA GLN A 92 -1.53 -4.48 11.98
C GLN A 92 -2.83 -3.76 11.63
#